data_AF-A0A809PQ35-F1
#
_entry.id   AF-A0A809PQ35-F1
#
_cell.length_a   1.000
_cell.length_b   1.000
_cell.length_c   1.000
_cell.angle_alpha   90.00
_cell.angle_beta   90.00
_cell.angle_gamma   90.00
#
_symmetry.space_group_name_H-M   'P 1'
#
loop_
_entity.id
_entity.type
_entity.pdbx_description
1 polymer ?
#
loop_
_entity_poly.entity_id
_entity_poly.type
_entity_poly.pdbx_seq_one_letter_code
_entity_poly.pdbx_strand_id
1 'polypeptide(L)'
;MIRNTAAKIVLAILTSTIVSGAYGESTTIAVGTQTFSIPVLPALVDMRGNARVMEMGSAVMEPSARLLTIFVERDNPGINDLEIDRYITVKTSKKWEQATLGKNDFRDLKGVLKRSTANLGALSELGNSRLPEQEKKISKALDVRMEQMSVGVPILIEVQRDEEFGYGFTYAVRYKAEIDGKSRTWVTAICNNVLLLKGKLIFINTYGLYKSEGDLQWVKNTCRDFTKGFISAN
;
A
#
# COMPACT_ATOMS: atom_id res chain seq x y z
N MET A 1 22.74 27.22 6.00
CA MET A 1 23.01 26.81 7.40
C MET A 1 21.66 26.47 8.03
N ILE A 2 21.44 25.18 8.29
CA ILE A 2 20.61 24.63 9.38
C ILE A 2 19.17 25.16 9.52
N ARG A 3 18.18 24.40 9.04
CA ARG A 3 16.91 24.22 9.77
C ARG A 3 17.02 22.92 10.56
N ASN A 4 17.70 23.02 11.71
CA ASN A 4 17.71 22.03 12.79
C ASN A 4 16.44 22.25 13.62
N THR A 5 15.72 21.17 13.86
CA THR A 5 15.16 20.80 15.17
C THR A 5 14.71 21.95 16.09
N ALA A 6 13.41 22.21 16.14
CA ALA A 6 12.70 22.72 17.32
C ALA A 6 11.81 21.56 17.82
N ALA A 7 12.14 20.78 18.85
CA ALA A 7 12.32 21.09 20.28
C ALA A 7 10.99 21.21 21.07
N LYS A 8 10.75 20.15 21.87
CA LYS A 8 10.22 20.11 23.26
C LYS A 8 8.70 20.12 23.51
N ILE A 9 8.21 18.91 23.82
CA ILE A 9 7.49 18.46 25.04
C ILE A 9 6.77 19.54 25.87
N VAL A 10 5.45 19.36 26.00
CA VAL A 10 4.69 19.77 27.19
C VAL A 10 3.96 18.54 27.72
N LEU A 11 4.30 18.15 28.95
CA LEU A 11 3.62 17.14 29.76
C LEU A 11 2.70 17.89 30.74
N ALA A 12 1.40 17.63 30.70
CA ALA A 12 0.44 17.97 31.75
C ALA A 12 -0.73 16.96 31.79
N ILE A 13 -0.48 15.86 32.48
CA ILE A 13 -1.29 15.15 33.48
C ILE A 13 -2.85 15.21 33.44
N LEU A 14 -3.42 14.00 33.43
CA LEU A 14 -4.70 13.51 34.01
C LEU A 14 -6.02 14.20 33.60
N THR A 15 -6.80 13.49 32.79
CA THR A 15 -8.04 12.83 33.27
C THR A 15 -8.36 11.63 32.39
N SER A 16 -8.52 10.49 33.03
CA SER A 16 -9.12 9.28 32.51
C SER A 16 -10.53 9.56 31.96
N THR A 17 -10.66 9.61 30.64
CA THR A 17 -11.71 8.81 30.02
C THR A 17 -11.05 7.54 29.52
N ILE A 18 -11.39 6.43 30.18
CA ILE A 18 -11.45 5.15 29.51
C ILE A 18 -12.39 5.41 28.34
N VAL A 19 -11.85 5.80 27.19
CA VAL A 19 -12.56 5.52 25.95
C VAL A 19 -12.50 4.01 25.92
N SER A 20 -13.61 3.40 26.34
CA SER A 20 -13.97 2.05 25.98
C SER A 20 -13.86 2.02 24.46
N GLY A 21 -12.64 1.78 23.97
CA GLY A 21 -12.38 1.64 22.56
C GLY A 21 -13.25 0.48 22.16
N ALA A 22 -14.31 0.77 21.43
CA ALA A 22 -14.98 -0.19 20.60
C ALA A 22 -13.95 -0.67 19.56
N TYR A 23 -12.96 -1.44 20.01
CA TYR A 23 -12.20 -2.37 19.20
C TYR A 23 -13.24 -3.42 18.79
N GLY A 24 -14.01 -3.13 17.75
CA GLY A 24 -15.14 -3.99 17.42
C GLY A 24 -15.89 -3.63 16.15
N GLU A 25 -15.84 -2.38 15.67
CA GLU A 25 -16.46 -2.09 14.38
C GLU A 25 -15.50 -2.46 13.26
N SER A 26 -15.76 -3.62 12.64
CA SER A 26 -15.13 -4.00 11.39
C SER A 26 -15.37 -2.88 10.37
N THR A 27 -14.29 -2.25 9.91
CA THR A 27 -14.34 -1.31 8.80
C THR A 27 -14.85 -2.05 7.55
N THR A 28 -15.83 -1.50 6.84
CA THR A 28 -16.30 -2.05 5.57
C THR A 28 -15.87 -1.21 4.37
N ILE A 29 -15.52 -1.84 3.25
CA ILE A 29 -15.32 -1.21 1.94
C ILE A 29 -16.32 -1.75 0.91
N ALA A 30 -16.61 -0.98 -0.13
CA ALA A 30 -17.50 -1.38 -1.21
C ALA A 30 -16.76 -1.44 -2.56
N VAL A 31 -17.05 -2.47 -3.36
CA VAL A 31 -16.60 -2.64 -4.75
C VAL A 31 -17.77 -3.10 -5.61
N GLY A 32 -18.28 -2.21 -6.47
CA GLY A 32 -19.55 -2.41 -7.16
C GLY A 32 -20.69 -2.55 -6.14
N THR A 33 -21.49 -3.62 -6.26
CA THR A 33 -22.60 -3.93 -5.36
C THR A 33 -22.20 -4.76 -4.13
N GLN A 34 -20.93 -5.15 -4.02
CA GLN A 34 -20.45 -6.02 -2.94
C GLN A 34 -19.77 -5.20 -1.84
N THR A 35 -20.00 -5.62 -0.60
CA THR A 35 -19.33 -5.08 0.60
C THR A 35 -18.36 -6.10 1.17
N PHE A 36 -17.24 -5.59 1.69
CA PHE A 36 -16.19 -6.39 2.28
C PHE A 36 -15.84 -5.85 3.67
N SER A 37 -15.76 -6.75 4.64
CA SER A 37 -15.27 -6.45 5.97
C SER A 37 -13.75 -6.51 5.98
N ILE A 38 -13.09 -5.47 6.49
CA ILE A 38 -11.64 -5.43 6.64
C ILE A 38 -11.28 -5.87 8.06
N PRO A 39 -10.35 -6.82 8.23
CA PRO A 39 -9.91 -7.24 9.56
C PRO A 39 -9.24 -6.09 10.29
N VAL A 40 -9.51 -5.98 11.58
CA VAL A 40 -8.79 -5.05 12.46
C VAL A 40 -7.42 -5.64 12.78
N LEU A 41 -6.36 -4.91 12.46
CA LEU A 41 -5.02 -5.18 12.99
C LEU A 41 -4.70 -4.14 14.06
N PRO A 42 -4.49 -4.52 15.34
CA PRO A 42 -4.30 -3.56 16.44
C PRO A 42 -3.19 -2.53 16.19
N ALA A 43 -2.11 -2.96 15.52
CA ALA A 43 -0.95 -2.13 15.21
C ALA A 43 -1.19 -1.13 14.06
N LEU A 44 -2.32 -1.22 13.34
CA LEU A 44 -2.63 -0.37 12.21
C LEU A 44 -3.86 0.49 12.46
N VAL A 45 -3.91 1.64 11.79
CA VAL A 45 -5.03 2.58 11.79
C VAL A 45 -5.50 2.81 10.35
N ASP A 46 -6.81 2.77 10.16
CA ASP A 46 -7.48 3.08 8.89
C ASP A 46 -7.46 4.58 8.61
N MET A 47 -6.91 4.97 7.46
CA MET A 47 -6.71 6.35 7.06
C MET A 47 -7.81 6.91 6.17
N ARG A 48 -8.92 6.19 5.94
CA ARG A 48 -10.04 6.70 5.12
C ARG A 48 -10.60 8.04 5.59
N GLY A 49 -10.57 8.31 6.90
CA GLY A 49 -10.99 9.59 7.47
C GLY A 49 -9.99 10.74 7.27
N ASN A 50 -8.76 10.46 6.84
CA ASN A 50 -7.71 11.44 6.61
C ASN A 50 -7.62 11.78 5.11
N ALA A 51 -8.28 12.87 4.71
CA ALA A 51 -8.36 13.29 3.31
C ALA A 51 -6.98 13.48 2.65
N ARG A 52 -6.00 14.04 3.37
CA ARG A 52 -4.65 14.29 2.85
C ARG A 52 -3.93 12.99 2.51
N VAL A 53 -3.95 12.01 3.44
CA VAL A 53 -3.33 10.69 3.21
C VAL A 53 -4.01 9.96 2.06
N MET A 54 -5.34 10.05 1.95
CA MET A 54 -6.08 9.43 0.85
C MET A 54 -5.81 10.10 -0.51
N GLU A 55 -5.66 11.42 -0.55
CA GLU A 55 -5.28 12.17 -1.75
C GLU A 55 -3.90 11.75 -2.24
N MET A 56 -2.90 11.74 -1.36
CA MET A 56 -1.54 11.32 -1.72
C MET A 56 -1.49 9.86 -2.16
N GLY A 57 -2.16 8.99 -1.41
CA GLY A 57 -2.33 7.60 -1.77
C GLY A 57 -2.85 7.45 -3.18
N SER A 58 -3.89 8.21 -3.53
CA SER A 58 -4.47 8.20 -4.86
C SER A 58 -3.53 8.76 -5.94
N ALA A 59 -2.68 9.73 -5.58
CA ALA A 59 -1.71 10.33 -6.50
C ALA A 59 -0.58 9.35 -6.91
N VAL A 60 -0.17 8.45 -6.01
CA VAL A 60 0.87 7.43 -6.28
C VAL A 60 0.31 6.14 -6.90
N MET A 61 -1.01 5.98 -6.99
CA MET A 61 -1.63 4.80 -7.59
C MET A 61 -1.59 4.83 -9.12
N GLU A 62 -1.63 3.64 -9.73
CA GLU A 62 -1.83 3.50 -11.16
C GLU A 62 -3.20 4.07 -11.59
N PRO A 63 -3.31 4.74 -12.76
CA PRO A 63 -4.57 5.37 -13.19
C PRO A 63 -5.77 4.42 -13.26
N SER A 64 -5.52 3.14 -13.54
CA SER A 64 -6.52 2.08 -13.63
C SER A 64 -7.03 1.56 -12.30
N ALA A 65 -6.47 1.99 -11.16
CA ALA A 65 -6.89 1.57 -9.84
C ALA A 65 -7.71 2.64 -9.12
N ARG A 66 -8.60 2.17 -8.24
CA ARG A 66 -9.29 2.97 -7.23
C ARG A 66 -8.81 2.53 -5.86
N LEU A 67 -8.25 3.47 -5.11
CA LEU A 67 -7.87 3.28 -3.72
C LEU A 67 -9.14 3.12 -2.87
N LEU A 68 -9.19 2.09 -2.03
CA LEU A 68 -10.30 1.80 -1.12
C LEU A 68 -9.99 2.28 0.30
N THR A 69 -8.76 2.02 0.76
CA THR A 69 -8.25 2.50 2.06
C THR A 69 -6.72 2.37 2.11
N ILE A 70 -6.13 3.11 3.05
CA ILE A 70 -4.74 2.97 3.48
C ILE A 70 -4.77 2.66 4.97
N PHE A 71 -3.95 1.70 5.38
CA PHE A 71 -3.64 1.44 6.78
C PHE A 71 -2.20 1.83 7.06
N VAL A 72 -1.95 2.54 8.15
CA VAL A 72 -0.59 2.93 8.58
C VAL A 72 -0.35 2.40 9.98
N GLU A 73 0.92 2.20 10.36
CA GLU A 73 1.25 1.88 11.75
C GLU A 73 0.74 2.97 12.69
N ARG A 74 0.03 2.57 13.75
CA ARG A 74 -0.63 3.47 14.71
C ARG A 74 0.33 4.49 15.32
N ASP A 75 1.51 4.01 15.69
CA ASP A 75 2.52 4.79 16.38
C ASP A 75 3.55 5.40 15.40
N ASN A 76 3.21 5.48 14.11
CA ASN A 76 4.09 6.07 13.12
C ASN A 76 4.21 7.59 13.35
N PRO A 77 5.39 8.10 13.76
CA PRO A 77 5.56 9.53 14.05
C PRO A 77 5.46 10.38 12.79
N GLY A 78 5.73 9.80 11.61
CA GLY A 78 5.72 10.47 10.32
C GLY A 78 4.32 10.60 9.69
N ILE A 79 3.24 10.20 10.36
CA ILE A 79 1.89 10.29 9.79
C ILE A 79 1.47 11.74 9.45
N ASN A 80 1.93 12.72 10.24
CA ASN A 80 1.63 14.14 10.06
C ASN A 80 2.54 14.79 9.01
N ASP A 81 3.80 14.35 8.97
CA ASP A 81 4.83 14.83 8.03
C ASP A 81 4.90 13.97 6.76
N LEU A 82 4.01 12.99 6.65
CA LEU A 82 3.85 12.07 5.52
C LEU A 82 5.07 11.16 5.24
N GLU A 83 5.93 10.99 6.25
CA GLU A 83 7.05 10.05 6.25
C GLU A 83 6.57 8.66 6.72
N ILE A 84 5.77 8.01 5.87
CA ILE A 84 5.15 6.72 6.22
C ILE A 84 6.07 5.56 5.80
N ASP A 85 6.82 5.02 6.76
CA ASP A 85 7.72 3.88 6.53
C ASP A 85 6.99 2.57 6.21
N ARG A 86 5.81 2.35 6.79
CA ARG A 86 5.10 1.07 6.78
C ARG A 86 3.60 1.27 6.66
N TYR A 87 3.00 0.66 5.65
CA TYR A 87 1.57 0.81 5.38
C TYR A 87 1.01 -0.32 4.51
N ILE A 88 -0.31 -0.46 4.51
CA ILE A 88 -1.06 -1.32 3.60
C ILE A 88 -1.96 -0.44 2.74
N THR A 89 -2.03 -0.71 1.45
CA THR A 89 -3.09 -0.16 0.59
C THR A 89 -4.05 -1.27 0.20
N VAL A 90 -5.34 -0.99 0.25
CA VAL A 90 -6.37 -1.85 -0.33
C VAL A 90 -6.97 -1.11 -1.51
N LYS A 91 -7.00 -1.73 -2.69
CA LYS A 91 -7.48 -1.11 -3.93
C LYS A 91 -8.23 -2.10 -4.81
N THR A 92 -8.95 -1.58 -5.79
CA THR A 92 -9.61 -2.37 -6.84
C THR A 92 -9.27 -1.80 -8.22
N SER A 93 -9.54 -2.58 -9.27
CA SER A 93 -9.43 -2.10 -10.64
C SER A 93 -10.70 -1.35 -11.04
N LYS A 94 -10.58 -0.11 -11.50
CA LYS A 94 -11.71 0.68 -12.01
C LYS A 94 -12.45 -0.04 -13.14
N LYS A 95 -11.71 -0.76 -14.00
CA LYS A 95 -12.29 -1.53 -15.12
C LYS A 95 -13.20 -2.66 -14.63
N TRP A 96 -12.84 -3.30 -13.52
CA TRP A 96 -13.51 -4.51 -13.03
C TRP A 96 -14.43 -4.26 -11.84
N GLU A 97 -14.57 -3.00 -11.41
CA GLU A 97 -15.39 -2.64 -10.25
C GLU A 97 -16.86 -3.04 -10.43
N GLN A 98 -17.43 -2.77 -11.60
CA GLN A 98 -18.82 -3.10 -11.91
C GLN A 98 -19.00 -4.51 -12.49
N ALA A 99 -17.93 -5.10 -13.03
CA ALA A 99 -17.97 -6.45 -13.58
C ALA A 99 -17.97 -7.51 -12.46
N THR A 100 -18.50 -8.69 -12.76
CA THR A 100 -18.39 -9.89 -11.91
C THR A 100 -17.47 -10.87 -12.61
N LEU A 101 -16.36 -11.22 -11.97
CA LEU A 101 -15.38 -12.16 -12.50
C LEU A 101 -15.65 -13.57 -12.01
N GLY A 102 -15.58 -14.52 -12.94
CA GLY A 102 -15.57 -15.94 -12.62
C GLY A 102 -14.17 -16.47 -12.33
N LYS A 103 -14.12 -17.73 -11.90
CA LYS A 103 -12.88 -18.49 -11.67
C LYS A 103 -11.97 -18.51 -12.90
N ASN A 104 -12.54 -18.64 -14.11
CA ASN A 104 -11.76 -18.71 -15.35
C ASN A 104 -11.09 -17.37 -15.66
N ASP A 105 -11.82 -16.25 -15.53
CA ASP A 105 -11.24 -14.91 -15.73
C ASP A 105 -10.08 -14.67 -14.76
N PHE A 106 -10.25 -15.09 -13.51
CA PHE A 106 -9.20 -14.94 -12.51
C PHE A 106 -8.01 -15.87 -12.75
N ARG A 107 -8.22 -17.09 -13.23
CA ARG A 107 -7.13 -17.99 -13.66
C ARG A 107 -6.31 -17.34 -14.78
N ASP A 108 -6.97 -16.72 -15.75
CA ASP A 108 -6.29 -16.07 -16.87
C ASP A 108 -5.51 -14.84 -16.40
N LEU A 109 -6.10 -14.04 -15.49
CA LEU A 109 -5.42 -12.94 -14.81
C LEU A 109 -4.20 -13.43 -14.01
N LYS A 110 -4.30 -14.51 -13.23
CA LYS A 110 -3.15 -15.11 -12.53
C LYS A 110 -2.06 -15.51 -13.52
N GLY A 111 -2.40 -16.04 -14.68
CA GLY A 111 -1.45 -16.33 -15.74
C GLY A 111 -0.68 -15.10 -16.21
N VAL A 112 -1.36 -13.96 -16.36
CA VAL A 112 -0.72 -12.66 -16.66
C VAL A 112 0.20 -12.24 -15.50
N LEU A 113 -0.28 -12.29 -14.26
CA LEU A 113 0.50 -11.88 -13.08
C LEU A 113 1.75 -12.74 -12.90
N LYS A 114 1.67 -14.05 -13.12
CA LYS A 114 2.83 -14.96 -13.08
C LYS A 114 3.87 -14.60 -14.13
N ARG A 115 3.46 -14.33 -15.37
CA ARG A 115 4.38 -13.88 -16.43
C ARG A 115 5.03 -12.54 -16.09
N SER A 116 4.26 -11.59 -15.55
CA SER A 116 4.81 -10.33 -15.06
C SER A 116 5.77 -10.50 -13.89
N THR A 117 5.50 -11.45 -12.99
CA THR A 117 6.38 -11.78 -11.85
C THR A 117 7.68 -12.45 -12.33
N ALA A 118 7.61 -13.26 -13.39
CA ALA A 118 8.80 -13.86 -14.00
C ALA A 118 9.64 -12.85 -14.80
N ASN A 119 9.05 -11.71 -15.21
CA ASN A 119 9.71 -10.64 -15.95
C ASN A 119 9.61 -9.30 -15.21
N LEU A 120 10.22 -9.20 -14.03
CA LEU A 120 10.24 -7.98 -13.23
C LEU A 120 10.94 -6.80 -13.94
N GLY A 121 11.83 -7.07 -14.91
CA GLY A 121 12.43 -6.04 -15.75
C GLY A 121 11.39 -5.22 -16.50
N ALA A 122 10.41 -5.89 -17.13
CA ALA A 122 9.30 -5.22 -17.81
C ALA A 122 8.42 -4.38 -16.86
N LEU A 123 8.33 -4.73 -15.57
CA LEU A 123 7.63 -3.91 -14.58
C LEU A 123 8.39 -2.61 -14.29
N SER A 124 9.72 -2.66 -14.22
CA SER A 124 10.55 -1.46 -14.07
C SER A 124 10.44 -0.55 -15.28
N GLU A 125 10.51 -1.10 -16.50
CA GLU A 125 10.32 -0.34 -17.75
C GLU A 125 8.93 0.32 -17.81
N LEU A 126 7.88 -0.45 -17.51
CA LEU A 126 6.52 0.08 -17.48
C LEU A 126 6.34 1.14 -16.39
N GLY A 127 6.95 0.94 -15.21
CA GLY A 127 6.99 1.93 -14.15
C GLY A 127 7.62 3.23 -14.63
N ASN A 128 8.88 3.16 -15.09
CA ASN A 128 9.65 4.30 -15.56
C ASN A 128 8.98 5.06 -16.71
N SER A 129 8.30 4.38 -17.64
CA SER A 129 7.55 5.05 -18.72
C SER A 129 6.34 5.85 -18.24
N ARG A 130 5.82 5.58 -17.03
CA ARG A 130 4.68 6.27 -16.43
C ARG A 130 5.07 7.33 -15.39
N LEU A 131 6.30 7.30 -14.89
CA LEU A 131 6.77 8.20 -13.84
C LEU A 131 6.64 9.69 -14.20
N PRO A 132 6.96 10.17 -15.42
CA PRO A 132 6.88 11.61 -15.70
C PRO A 132 5.47 12.21 -15.51
N GLU A 133 4.42 11.43 -15.77
CA GLU A 133 3.04 11.86 -15.51
C GLU A 133 2.71 11.79 -14.00
N GLN A 134 3.21 10.75 -13.33
CA GLN A 134 3.00 10.55 -11.90
C GLN A 134 3.74 11.58 -11.05
N GLU A 135 4.97 11.97 -11.42
CA GLU A 135 5.79 12.97 -10.73
C GLU A 135 5.04 14.27 -10.50
N LYS A 136 4.31 14.76 -11.52
CA LYS A 136 3.50 15.99 -11.40
C LYS A 136 2.36 15.84 -10.40
N LYS A 137 1.67 14.69 -10.43
CA LYS A 137 0.56 14.38 -9.51
C LYS A 137 1.06 14.26 -8.07
N ILE A 138 2.19 13.56 -7.90
CA ILE A 138 2.82 13.33 -6.59
C ILE A 138 3.36 14.65 -6.03
N SER A 139 4.09 15.43 -6.83
CA SER A 139 4.61 16.75 -6.44
C SER A 139 3.51 17.65 -5.90
N LYS A 140 2.38 17.70 -6.62
CA LYS A 140 1.20 18.49 -6.19
C LYS A 140 0.60 17.96 -4.89
N ALA A 141 0.42 16.64 -4.77
CA ALA A 141 -0.22 16.04 -3.59
C ALA A 141 0.64 16.13 -2.33
N LEU A 142 1.96 16.17 -2.49
CA LEU A 142 2.93 16.24 -1.38
C LEU A 142 3.39 17.67 -1.06
N ASP A 143 3.08 18.65 -1.92
CA ASP A 143 3.61 20.01 -1.85
C ASP A 143 5.15 20.05 -1.84
N VAL A 144 5.77 19.25 -2.73
CA VAL A 144 7.23 19.19 -2.92
C VAL A 144 7.56 19.20 -4.41
N ARG A 145 8.79 19.58 -4.77
CA ARG A 145 9.28 19.41 -6.14
C ARG A 145 9.90 18.02 -6.28
N MET A 146 9.20 17.11 -6.95
CA MET A 146 9.69 15.77 -7.27
C MET A 146 10.10 15.67 -8.74
N GLU A 147 11.35 15.27 -8.98
CA GLU A 147 11.96 15.20 -10.31
C GLU A 147 12.82 13.93 -10.43
N GLN A 148 13.07 13.48 -11.66
CA GLN A 148 14.00 12.39 -11.97
C GLN A 148 13.69 11.09 -11.19
N MET A 149 12.41 10.81 -10.97
CA MET A 149 11.99 9.58 -10.32
C MET A 149 12.36 8.40 -11.22
N SER A 150 12.94 7.36 -10.63
CA SER A 150 13.22 6.10 -11.32
C SER A 150 13.02 4.92 -10.40
N VAL A 151 12.58 3.82 -11.00
CA VAL A 151 12.33 2.54 -10.36
C VAL A 151 13.33 1.54 -10.91
N GLY A 152 14.18 0.99 -10.05
CA GLY A 152 15.12 -0.08 -10.39
C GLY A 152 14.41 -1.40 -10.70
N VAL A 153 15.14 -2.38 -11.21
CA VAL A 153 14.60 -3.72 -11.45
C VAL A 153 14.24 -4.36 -10.10
N PRO A 154 12.97 -4.76 -9.87
CA PRO A 154 12.59 -5.44 -8.65
C PRO A 154 13.28 -6.80 -8.50
N ILE A 155 13.57 -7.18 -7.26
CA ILE A 155 14.10 -8.50 -6.90
C ILE A 155 12.96 -9.30 -6.29
N LEU A 156 12.57 -10.40 -6.92
CA LEU A 156 11.62 -11.34 -6.36
C LEU A 156 12.20 -11.96 -5.08
N ILE A 157 11.46 -11.86 -3.99
CA ILE A 157 11.83 -12.49 -2.72
C ILE A 157 11.15 -13.84 -2.62
N GLU A 158 9.82 -13.88 -2.78
CA GLU A 158 9.06 -15.13 -2.70
C GLU A 158 7.69 -14.99 -3.38
N VAL A 159 7.13 -16.13 -3.80
CA VAL A 159 5.70 -16.26 -4.12
C VAL A 159 5.03 -16.78 -2.85
N GLN A 160 4.26 -15.93 -2.19
CA GLN A 160 3.59 -16.27 -0.93
C GLN A 160 2.32 -17.09 -1.12
N ARG A 161 1.63 -16.86 -2.25
CA ARG A 161 0.34 -17.48 -2.52
C ARG A 161 0.18 -17.77 -4.01
N ASP A 162 -0.31 -18.97 -4.29
CA ASP A 162 -0.79 -19.38 -5.61
C ASP A 162 -1.98 -20.34 -5.43
N GLU A 163 -3.10 -19.77 -5.01
CA GLU A 163 -4.33 -20.48 -4.68
C GLU A 163 -5.39 -20.24 -5.76
N GLU A 164 -6.51 -20.97 -5.72
CA GLU A 164 -7.60 -20.83 -6.69
C GLU A 164 -8.08 -19.39 -6.86
N PHE A 165 -8.30 -18.68 -5.75
CA PHE A 165 -8.87 -17.34 -5.68
C PHE A 165 -7.89 -16.27 -5.16
N GLY A 166 -6.60 -16.60 -5.08
CA GLY A 166 -5.58 -15.64 -4.65
C GLY A 166 -4.23 -15.89 -5.29
N TYR A 167 -3.51 -14.82 -5.62
CA TYR A 167 -2.11 -14.87 -6.02
C TYR A 167 -1.36 -13.75 -5.33
N GLY A 168 -0.20 -14.07 -4.76
CA GLY A 168 0.58 -13.08 -4.02
C GLY A 168 2.07 -13.37 -4.00
N PHE A 169 2.86 -12.32 -4.03
CA PHE A 169 4.30 -12.37 -4.08
C PHE A 169 4.92 -11.14 -3.43
N THR A 170 6.13 -11.31 -2.90
CA THR A 170 6.91 -10.27 -2.25
C THR A 170 8.15 -9.99 -3.07
N TYR A 171 8.46 -8.70 -3.24
CA TYR A 171 9.67 -8.24 -3.91
C TYR A 171 10.24 -7.00 -3.24
N ALA A 172 11.51 -6.73 -3.48
CA ALA A 172 12.15 -5.48 -3.09
C ALA A 172 12.47 -4.66 -4.34
N VAL A 173 12.30 -3.35 -4.27
CA VAL A 173 12.58 -2.46 -5.40
C VAL A 173 13.28 -1.19 -4.91
N ARG A 174 14.30 -0.77 -5.65
CA ARG A 174 15.02 0.47 -5.38
C ARG A 174 14.34 1.62 -6.11
N TYR A 175 14.06 2.69 -5.39
CA TYR A 175 13.61 3.96 -5.95
C TYR A 175 14.74 4.98 -5.88
N LYS A 176 14.75 5.90 -6.85
CA LYS A 176 15.53 7.13 -6.80
C LYS A 176 14.62 8.28 -7.18
N ALA A 177 14.82 9.44 -6.58
CA ALA A 177 14.17 10.69 -6.97
C ALA A 177 15.02 11.88 -6.50
N GLU A 178 14.82 13.03 -7.12
CA GLU A 178 15.20 14.33 -6.58
C GLU A 178 13.98 14.95 -5.91
N ILE A 179 14.11 15.31 -4.63
CA ILE A 179 13.05 15.98 -3.86
C ILE A 179 13.62 17.29 -3.33
N ASP A 180 13.05 18.41 -3.77
CA ASP A 180 13.49 19.77 -3.43
C ASP A 180 15.01 19.98 -3.63
N GLY A 181 15.53 19.56 -4.78
CA GLY A 181 16.96 19.69 -5.11
C GLY A 181 17.86 18.65 -4.46
N LYS A 182 17.32 17.71 -3.67
CA LYS A 182 18.09 16.70 -2.96
C LYS A 182 17.83 15.32 -3.54
N SER A 183 18.89 14.69 -4.03
CA SER A 183 18.81 13.28 -4.44
C SER A 183 18.51 12.40 -3.23
N ARG A 184 17.61 11.44 -3.46
CA ARG A 184 17.15 10.43 -2.50
C ARG A 184 17.19 9.07 -3.21
N THR A 185 17.61 8.06 -2.47
CA THR A 185 17.57 6.66 -2.90
C THR A 185 17.10 5.84 -1.72
N TRP A 186 16.14 4.96 -1.96
CA TRP A 186 15.62 4.07 -0.93
C TRP A 186 15.20 2.74 -1.54
N VAL A 187 15.01 1.73 -0.70
CA VAL A 187 14.53 0.41 -1.09
C VAL A 187 13.23 0.15 -0.35
N THR A 188 12.21 -0.30 -1.06
CA THR A 188 10.93 -0.68 -0.47
C THR A 188 10.73 -2.18 -0.66
N ALA A 189 10.44 -2.88 0.43
CA ALA A 189 9.89 -4.23 0.39
C ALA A 189 8.37 -4.12 0.19
N ILE A 190 7.84 -4.85 -0.78
CA ILE A 190 6.43 -4.82 -1.17
C ILE A 190 5.91 -6.24 -1.27
N CYS A 191 4.87 -6.55 -0.51
CA CYS A 191 4.07 -7.75 -0.67
C CYS A 191 2.76 -7.40 -1.37
N ASN A 192 2.49 -8.01 -2.54
CA ASN A 192 1.25 -7.82 -3.28
C ASN A 192 0.42 -9.08 -3.18
N ASN A 193 -0.87 -8.94 -2.89
CA ASN A 193 -1.87 -9.99 -2.97
C ASN A 193 -3.03 -9.52 -3.86
N VAL A 194 -3.39 -10.34 -4.83
CA VAL A 194 -4.58 -10.16 -5.67
C VAL A 194 -5.57 -11.26 -5.34
N LEU A 195 -6.75 -10.88 -4.91
CA LEU A 195 -7.81 -11.79 -4.48
C LEU A 195 -9.04 -11.64 -5.39
N LEU A 196 -9.68 -12.77 -5.68
CA LEU A 196 -11.04 -12.83 -6.23
C LEU A 196 -12.00 -13.21 -5.11
N LEU A 197 -12.78 -12.25 -4.62
CA LEU A 197 -13.76 -12.47 -3.55
C LEU A 197 -15.12 -11.94 -3.98
N LYS A 198 -16.18 -12.75 -3.83
CA LYS A 198 -17.56 -12.40 -4.25
C LYS A 198 -17.62 -11.86 -5.69
N GLY A 199 -16.78 -12.40 -6.59
CA GLY A 199 -16.69 -11.98 -7.98
C GLY A 199 -15.98 -10.63 -8.23
N LYS A 200 -15.32 -10.05 -7.22
CA LYS A 200 -14.60 -8.78 -7.33
C LYS A 200 -13.10 -8.97 -7.13
N LEU A 201 -12.30 -8.14 -7.82
CA LEU A 201 -10.86 -8.07 -7.61
C LEU A 201 -10.51 -7.09 -6.49
N ILE A 202 -9.78 -7.60 -5.51
CA ILE A 202 -9.19 -6.81 -4.43
C ILE A 202 -7.68 -6.99 -4.49
N PHE A 203 -6.95 -5.87 -4.49
CA PHE A 203 -5.51 -5.82 -4.40
C PHE A 203 -5.15 -5.33 -3.00
N ILE A 204 -4.33 -6.10 -2.29
CA ILE A 204 -3.80 -5.78 -0.97
C ILE A 204 -2.30 -5.70 -1.12
N ASN A 205 -1.75 -4.51 -0.93
CA ASN A 205 -0.32 -4.28 -1.04
C ASN A 205 0.21 -3.79 0.31
N THR A 206 1.17 -4.51 0.88
CA THR A 206 1.87 -4.13 2.11
C THR A 206 3.24 -3.59 1.73
N TYR A 207 3.58 -2.42 2.24
CA TYR A 207 4.81 -1.67 1.95
C TYR A 207 5.60 -1.47 3.22
N GLY A 208 6.93 -1.61 3.12
CA GLY A 208 7.86 -1.28 4.18
C GLY A 208 9.16 -0.70 3.61
N LEU A 209 9.62 0.41 4.15
CA LEU A 209 10.95 0.94 3.88
C LEU A 209 11.99 -0.07 4.40
N TYR A 210 12.78 -0.63 3.49
CA TYR A 210 13.72 -1.70 3.81
C TYR A 210 15.01 -1.11 4.38
N LYS A 211 15.14 -1.11 5.72
CA LYS A 211 16.35 -0.71 6.46
C LYS A 211 17.08 -1.93 7.02
N SER A 212 16.35 -3.03 7.24
CA SER A 212 16.82 -4.27 7.85
C SER A 212 15.98 -5.47 7.42
N GLU A 213 16.46 -6.68 7.68
CA GLU A 213 15.68 -7.92 7.50
C GLU A 213 14.38 -7.91 8.34
N GLY A 214 14.37 -7.21 9.47
CA GLY A 214 13.18 -7.02 10.29
C GLY A 214 12.04 -6.32 9.54
N ASP A 215 12.36 -5.37 8.66
CA ASP A 215 11.36 -4.68 7.84
C ASP A 215 10.76 -5.61 6.79
N LEU A 216 11.59 -6.46 6.17
CA LEU A 216 11.11 -7.47 5.24
C LEU A 216 10.19 -8.47 5.95
N GLN A 217 10.57 -8.95 7.13
CA GLN A 217 9.70 -9.86 7.87
C GLN A 217 8.42 -9.22 8.38
N TRP A 218 8.47 -7.94 8.74
CA TRP A 218 7.26 -7.18 9.02
C TRP A 218 6.35 -7.17 7.79
N VAL A 219 6.85 -6.83 6.60
CA VAL A 219 6.05 -6.82 5.36
C VAL A 219 5.44 -8.18 5.09
N LYS A 220 6.24 -9.26 5.19
CA LYS A 220 5.78 -10.63 4.93
C LYS A 220 4.69 -11.07 5.90
N ASN A 221 4.91 -10.87 7.20
CA ASN A 221 3.98 -11.30 8.25
C ASN A 221 2.69 -10.47 8.20
N THR A 222 2.80 -9.14 8.16
CA THR A 222 1.65 -8.23 8.09
C THR A 222 0.80 -8.51 6.85
N CYS A 223 1.43 -8.71 5.69
CA CYS A 223 0.73 -9.02 4.45
C CYS A 223 -0.02 -10.36 4.55
N ARG A 224 0.63 -11.42 5.04
CA ARG A 224 0.01 -12.74 5.24
C ARG A 224 -1.17 -12.65 6.20
N ASP A 225 -0.96 -12.03 7.37
CA ASP A 225 -1.93 -12.02 8.45
C ASP A 225 -3.14 -11.14 8.09
N PHE A 226 -2.91 -9.95 7.50
CA PHE A 226 -3.97 -9.10 6.97
C PHE A 226 -4.78 -9.82 5.88
N THR A 227 -4.10 -10.44 4.92
CA THR A 227 -4.76 -11.11 3.80
C THR A 227 -5.56 -12.34 4.26
N LYS A 228 -5.03 -13.12 5.22
CA LYS A 228 -5.75 -14.24 5.83
C LYS A 228 -7.00 -13.75 6.56
N GLY A 229 -6.87 -12.70 7.38
CA GLY A 229 -8.00 -12.08 8.07
C GLY A 229 -9.05 -11.55 7.09
N PHE A 230 -8.63 -10.95 5.98
CA PHE A 230 -9.53 -10.41 4.96
C PHE A 230 -10.31 -11.51 4.25
N ILE A 231 -9.69 -12.64 3.94
CA ILE A 231 -10.39 -13.81 3.38
C ILE A 231 -11.34 -14.41 4.41
N SER A 232 -10.90 -14.62 5.66
CA SER A 232 -11.76 -15.23 6.68
C SER A 232 -13.01 -14.39 7.00
N ALA A 233 -12.95 -13.07 6.77
CA ALA A 233 -14.08 -12.17 6.99
C ALA A 233 -15.06 -12.07 5.80
N ASN A 234 -14.79 -12.69 4.64
CA ASN A 234 -15.54 -12.45 3.40
C ASN A 234 -15.77 -13.68 2.51
#